data_AF-X0VIM8-F1
#
_entry.id   AF-X0VIM8-F1
#
_cell.length_a   1.000
_cell.length_b   1.000
_cell.length_c   1.000
_cell.angle_alpha   90.00
_cell.angle_beta   90.00
_cell.angle_gamma   90.00
#
_symmetry.space_group_name_H-M   'P 1'
#
loop_
_entity.id
_entity.type
_entity.pdbx_description
1 polymer ?
#
loop_
_entity_poly.entity_id
_entity_poly.type
_entity_poly.pdbx_seq_one_letter_code
_entity_poly.pdbx_strand_id
1 'polypeptide(L)'
;LLFLCSLTGGIGGCVYCLRAVYLNACVKKQWDDEWQPWYYIRPFISIICGGISFIFLKTGLIILEAGQNPDSTELGFLALAFFAGLNVDKFLNKIEDIAKATYGIKKSRSAIEGNKQEE
;
A
#
# COMPACT_ATOMS: atom_id res chain seq x y z
N LEU A 1 5.23 -16.16 6.55
CA LEU A 1 4.52 -14.87 6.72
C LEU A 1 4.85 -13.84 5.63
N LEU A 2 6.12 -13.56 5.30
CA LEU A 2 6.48 -12.63 4.20
C LEU A 2 5.71 -12.86 2.89
N PHE A 3 5.75 -14.09 2.35
CA PHE A 3 5.06 -14.43 1.10
C PHE A 3 3.54 -14.23 1.21
N LEU A 4 2.94 -14.58 2.36
CA LEU A 4 1.52 -14.35 2.62
C LEU A 4 1.19 -12.86 2.64
N CYS A 5 1.99 -12.04 3.34
CA CYS A 5 1.83 -10.58 3.34
C CYS A 5 1.96 -10.00 1.92
N SER A 6 2.91 -10.47 1.11
CA SER A 6 3.03 -10.07 -0.30
C SER A 6 1.78 -10.42 -1.10
N LEU A 7 1.28 -11.66 -1.01
CA LEU A 7 0.04 -12.05 -1.69
C LEU A 7 -1.17 -11.24 -1.20
N THR A 8 -1.29 -11.03 0.11
CA THR A 8 -2.36 -10.24 0.72
C THR A 8 -2.31 -8.77 0.29
N GLY A 9 -1.12 -8.20 0.13
CA GLY A 9 -0.94 -6.89 -0.50
C GLY A 9 -1.42 -6.89 -1.95
N GLY A 10 -1.08 -7.92 -2.73
CA GLY A 10 -1.60 -8.11 -4.08
C GLY A 10 -3.13 -8.13 -4.14
N ILE A 11 -3.78 -8.82 -3.20
CA ILE A 11 -5.25 -8.82 -3.07
C ILE A 11 -5.78 -7.39 -2.87
N GLY A 12 -5.15 -6.59 -2.00
CA GLY A 12 -5.49 -5.18 -1.82
C GLY A 12 -5.38 -4.38 -3.13
N GLY A 13 -4.33 -4.60 -3.91
CA GLY A 13 -4.15 -3.98 -5.23
C GLY A 13 -5.21 -4.38 -6.24
N CYS A 14 -5.59 -5.66 -6.28
CA CYS A 14 -6.68 -6.15 -7.12
C CYS A 14 -8.02 -5.51 -6.73
N VAL A 15 -8.31 -5.40 -5.42
CA VAL A 15 -9.53 -4.71 -4.93
C VAL A 15 -9.55 -3.25 -5.35
N TYR A 16 -8.41 -2.55 -5.29
CA TYR A 16 -8.30 -1.18 -5.80
C TYR A 16 -8.65 -1.11 -7.29
N CYS A 17 -8.06 -1.99 -8.11
CA CYS A 17 -8.30 -1.99 -9.56
C CYS A 17 -9.76 -2.31 -9.89
N LEU A 18 -10.35 -3.32 -9.26
CA LEU A 18 -11.76 -3.67 -9.42
C LEU A 18 -12.68 -2.49 -9.06
N ARG A 19 -12.40 -1.81 -7.94
CA ARG A 19 -13.14 -0.61 -7.53
C ARG A 19 -13.00 0.52 -8.55
N ALA A 20 -11.80 0.73 -9.08
CA ALA A 20 -11.55 1.78 -10.05
C ALA A 20 -12.27 1.50 -11.39
N VAL A 21 -12.24 0.26 -11.87
CA VAL A 21 -12.99 -0.17 -13.05
C VAL A 21 -14.49 0.03 -12.84
N TYR A 22 -15.04 -0.46 -11.72
CA TYR A 22 -16.45 -0.27 -11.39
C TYR A 22 -16.84 1.22 -11.38
N LEU A 23 -16.06 2.06 -10.69
CA LEU A 23 -16.40 3.47 -10.53
C LEU A 23 -16.28 4.23 -11.85
N ASN A 24 -15.18 4.06 -12.58
CA ASN A 24 -14.88 4.85 -13.77
C ASN A 24 -15.63 4.34 -15.01
N ALA A 25 -15.74 3.03 -15.19
CA ALA A 25 -16.45 2.45 -16.34
C ALA A 25 -17.96 2.38 -16.12
N CYS A 26 -18.42 1.86 -14.98
CA CYS A 26 -19.85 1.56 -14.79
C CYS A 26 -20.64 2.74 -14.22
N VAL A 27 -20.12 3.43 -13.21
CA VAL A 27 -20.86 4.48 -12.51
C VAL A 27 -20.71 5.83 -13.21
N LYS A 28 -19.47 6.29 -13.38
CA LYS A 28 -19.17 7.63 -13.89
C LYS A 28 -19.10 7.71 -15.42
N LYS A 29 -19.03 6.57 -16.13
CA LYS A 29 -18.94 6.48 -17.59
C LYS A 29 -17.84 7.36 -18.21
N GLN A 30 -16.69 7.42 -17.54
CA GLN A 30 -15.52 8.21 -17.92
C GLN A 30 -14.27 7.32 -18.00
N TRP A 31 -14.44 6.14 -18.60
CA TRP A 31 -13.30 5.23 -18.80
C TRP A 31 -12.27 5.88 -19.71
N ASP A 32 -11.02 5.82 -19.28
CA ASP A 32 -9.88 6.40 -19.98
C ASP A 32 -8.81 5.31 -20.15
N ASP A 33 -8.46 5.04 -21.40
CA ASP A 33 -7.52 3.99 -21.77
C ASP A 33 -6.07 4.33 -21.38
N GLU A 34 -5.76 5.60 -21.13
CA GLU A 34 -4.45 6.02 -20.62
C GLU A 34 -4.17 5.44 -19.22
N TRP A 35 -5.21 5.04 -18.47
CA TRP A 35 -5.07 4.41 -17.16
C TRP A 35 -4.83 2.89 -17.22
N GLN A 36 -4.95 2.25 -18.40
CA GLN A 36 -4.74 0.80 -18.53
C GLN A 36 -3.37 0.32 -18.02
N PRO A 37 -2.23 0.96 -18.37
CA PRO A 37 -0.93 0.55 -17.87
C PRO A 37 -0.86 0.53 -16.34
N TRP A 38 -1.51 1.51 -15.70
CA TRP A 38 -1.56 1.57 -14.24
C TRP A 38 -2.34 0.40 -13.64
N TYR A 39 -3.49 0.03 -14.21
CA TYR A 39 -4.25 -1.12 -13.73
C TYR A 39 -3.49 -2.45 -13.83
N TYR A 40 -2.60 -2.60 -14.82
CA TYR A 40 -1.75 -3.79 -14.93
C TYR A 40 -0.57 -3.78 -13.97
N ILE A 41 0.06 -2.62 -13.76
CA ILE A 41 1.24 -2.48 -12.90
C ILE A 41 0.85 -2.51 -11.41
N ARG A 42 -0.32 -1.97 -11.05
CA ARG A 42 -0.76 -1.77 -9.66
C ARG A 42 -0.76 -3.07 -8.83
N PRO A 43 -1.30 -4.22 -9.29
CA PRO A 43 -1.22 -5.47 -8.55
C PRO A 43 0.20 -5.89 -8.19
N PHE A 44 1.17 -5.71 -9.09
CA PHE A 44 2.57 -6.05 -8.82
C PHE A 44 3.20 -5.14 -7.77
N ILE A 45 2.95 -3.82 -7.86
CA ILE A 45 3.44 -2.89 -6.84
C ILE A 45 2.79 -3.19 -5.48
N SER A 46 1.51 -3.52 -5.46
CA SER A 46 0.79 -3.89 -4.23
C SER A 46 1.35 -5.16 -3.59
N ILE A 47 1.78 -6.16 -4.37
CA ILE A 47 2.47 -7.36 -3.87
C ILE A 47 3.78 -6.98 -3.17
N ILE A 48 4.56 -6.10 -3.80
CA ILE A 48 5.84 -5.62 -3.24
C ILE A 48 5.58 -4.84 -1.95
N CYS A 49 4.60 -3.93 -1.93
CA CYS A 49 4.25 -3.14 -0.75
C CYS A 49 3.80 -4.01 0.42
N GLY A 50 3.02 -5.08 0.17
CA GLY A 50 2.67 -6.06 1.19
C GLY A 50 3.88 -6.82 1.75
N GLY A 51 4.89 -7.09 0.91
CA GLY A 51 6.15 -7.68 1.39
C GLY A 51 6.97 -6.70 2.24
N ILE A 52 7.02 -5.44 1.81
CA ILE A 52 7.74 -4.37 2.54
C ILE A 52 7.09 -4.11 3.90
N SER A 53 5.75 -4.11 4.00
CA SER A 53 5.07 -3.90 5.29
C SER A 53 5.47 -4.95 6.32
N PHE A 54 5.63 -6.21 5.92
CA PHE A 54 6.15 -7.28 6.79
C PHE A 54 7.55 -6.97 7.31
N ILE A 55 8.45 -6.48 6.46
CA ILE A 55 9.83 -6.12 6.86
C ILE A 55 9.80 -4.97 7.88
N PHE A 56 8.96 -3.95 7.64
CA PHE A 56 8.86 -2.79 8.52
C PHE A 56 8.25 -3.15 9.89
N LEU A 57 7.28 -4.06 9.91
CA LEU A 57 6.74 -4.59 11.17
C LEU A 57 7.78 -5.42 11.91
N LYS A 58 8.47 -6.32 11.21
CA LYS A 58 9.47 -7.20 11.85
C LYS A 58 10.69 -6.43 12.37
N THR A 59 11.01 -5.29 11.77
CA THR A 59 12.08 -4.39 12.23
C THR A 59 11.62 -3.42 13.32
N GLY A 60 10.32 -3.37 13.65
CA GLY A 60 9.77 -2.44 14.63
C GLY A 60 9.68 -0.98 14.15
N LEU A 61 9.94 -0.73 12.86
CA LEU A 61 9.80 0.60 12.24
C LEU A 61 8.34 1.03 12.12
N ILE A 62 7.44 0.05 12.03
CA ILE A 62 6.00 0.24 12.18
C ILE A 62 5.57 -0.61 13.36
N ILE A 63 4.85 -0.02 14.30
CA ILE A 63 4.33 -0.72 15.47
C ILE A 63 2.85 -0.98 15.23
N LEU A 64 2.45 -2.24 15.34
CA LEU A 64 1.04 -2.62 15.41
C LEU A 64 0.65 -2.80 16.87
N GLU A 65 -0.40 -2.12 17.31
CA GLU A 65 -1.05 -2.41 18.58
C GLU A 65 -1.93 -3.67 18.42
N ALA A 66 -1.30 -4.82 18.21
CA ALA A 66 -1.99 -6.10 18.31
C ALA A 66 -1.87 -6.58 19.76
N GLY A 67 -3.00 -7.01 20.35
CA GLY A 67 -3.01 -7.60 21.69
C GLY A 67 -2.03 -8.78 21.79
N GLN A 68 -1.60 -9.12 23.02
CA GLN A 68 -0.50 -10.05 23.30
C GLN A 68 -0.70 -11.51 22.83
N ASN A 69 -1.70 -11.82 22.01
CA ASN A 69 -1.88 -13.14 21.43
C ASN A 69 -1.01 -13.30 20.15
N PRO A 70 -0.30 -14.43 20.00
CA PRO A 70 0.52 -14.69 18.82
C PRO A 70 -0.32 -14.73 17.52
N ASP A 71 -1.53 -15.29 17.56
CA ASP A 71 -2.43 -15.34 16.38
C ASP A 71 -2.93 -13.95 15.97
N SER A 72 -3.17 -13.04 16.93
CA SER A 72 -3.55 -11.65 16.60
C SER A 72 -2.39 -10.88 15.97
N THR A 73 -1.15 -11.29 16.23
CA THR A 73 0.03 -10.71 15.60
C THR A 73 0.06 -11.07 14.12
N GLU A 74 -0.15 -12.35 13.73
CA GLU A 74 -0.14 -12.74 12.32
C GLU A 74 -1.25 -12.08 11.51
N LEU A 75 -2.47 -12.04 12.05
CA LEU A 75 -3.59 -11.34 11.41
C LEU A 75 -3.34 -9.85 11.26
N GLY A 76 -2.70 -9.21 12.25
CA GLY A 76 -2.29 -7.81 12.17
C GLY A 76 -1.31 -7.54 11.03
N PHE A 77 -0.34 -8.44 10.82
CA PHE A 77 0.62 -8.33 9.72
C PHE A 77 -0.07 -8.44 8.36
N LEU A 78 -0.99 -9.39 8.22
CA LEU A 78 -1.78 -9.56 6.99
C LEU A 78 -2.70 -8.36 6.75
N ALA A 79 -3.34 -7.82 7.79
CA ALA A 79 -4.19 -6.63 7.68
C ALA A 79 -3.39 -5.40 7.21
N LEU A 80 -2.22 -5.15 7.80
CA LEU A 80 -1.37 -4.05 7.35
C LEU A 80 -0.89 -4.27 5.91
N ALA A 81 -0.51 -5.50 5.56
CA ALA A 81 -0.10 -5.83 4.19
C ALA A 81 -1.22 -5.60 3.18
N PHE A 82 -2.47 -5.94 3.52
CA PHE A 82 -3.63 -5.61 2.71
C PHE A 82 -3.78 -4.10 2.51
N PHE A 83 -3.71 -3.31 3.57
CA PHE A 83 -3.81 -1.85 3.48
C PHE A 83 -2.67 -1.21 2.68
N ALA A 84 -1.45 -1.72 2.85
CA ALA A 84 -0.28 -1.31 2.09
C ALA A 84 -0.48 -1.55 0.58
N GLY A 85 -1.08 -2.68 0.22
CA GLY A 85 -1.40 -3.00 -1.17
C GLY A 85 -2.61 -2.23 -1.73
N LEU A 86 -3.63 -1.99 -0.90
CA LEU A 86 -4.85 -1.24 -1.29
C LEU A 86 -4.53 0.22 -1.62
N ASN A 87 -3.64 0.85 -0.84
CA ASN A 87 -3.26 2.24 -1.03
C ASN A 87 -1.73 2.41 -1.02
N VAL A 88 -1.12 1.95 -2.11
CA VAL A 88 0.34 2.00 -2.35
C VAL A 88 0.89 3.42 -2.18
N ASP A 89 0.21 4.44 -2.68
CA ASP A 89 0.73 5.81 -2.70
C ASP A 89 0.86 6.37 -1.27
N LYS A 90 -0.20 6.22 -0.45
CA LYS A 90 -0.16 6.63 0.96
C LYS A 90 0.81 5.79 1.78
N PHE A 91 0.94 4.50 1.46
CA PHE A 91 1.89 3.62 2.11
C PHE A 91 3.34 4.02 1.82
N LEU A 92 3.68 4.32 0.57
CA LEU A 92 5.01 4.82 0.19
C LEU A 92 5.31 6.17 0.84
N ASN A 93 4.35 7.10 0.85
CA ASN A 93 4.51 8.37 1.55
C ASN A 93 4.83 8.16 3.04
N LYS A 94 4.17 7.20 3.69
CA LYS A 94 4.44 6.84 5.08
C LYS A 94 5.85 6.26 5.28
N ILE A 95 6.32 5.43 4.36
CA ILE A 95 7.69 4.91 4.38
C ILE A 95 8.70 6.05 4.25
N GLU A 96 8.46 6.99 3.34
CA GLU A 96 9.34 8.15 3.18
C GLU A 96 9.35 9.06 4.42
N ASP A 97 8.21 9.20 5.11
CA ASP A 97 8.14 9.90 6.39
C ASP A 97 9.01 9.22 7.46
N ILE A 98 8.94 7.89 7.55
CA ILE A 98 9.80 7.11 8.45
C ILE A 98 11.27 7.27 8.05
N ALA A 99 11.59 7.19 6.76
CA ALA A 99 12.96 7.35 6.27
C ALA A 99 13.53 8.74 6.58
N LYS A 100 12.72 9.79 6.45
CA LYS A 100 13.09 11.16 6.82
C LYS A 100 13.30 11.30 8.32
N ALA A 101 12.40 10.75 9.14
CA ALA A 101 12.47 10.86 10.59
C ALA A 101 13.66 10.07 11.18
N THR A 102 13.91 8.87 10.67
CA THR A 102 14.93 7.96 11.20
C THR A 102 16.32 8.21 10.61
N TYR A 103 16.40 8.55 9.32
CA TYR A 103 17.67 8.63 8.58
C TYR A 103 17.94 10.00 7.94
N GLY A 104 17.03 10.98 8.07
CA GLY A 104 17.20 12.30 7.45
C GLY A 104 17.08 12.32 5.92
N ILE A 105 16.59 11.24 5.31
CA ILE A 105 16.43 11.13 3.86
C ILE A 105 15.30 12.06 3.40
N LYS A 106 15.57 12.93 2.42
CA LYS A 106 14.56 13.85 1.89
C LYS A 106 13.50 13.07 1.09
N LYS A 107 12.24 13.51 1.20
CA LYS A 107 11.12 12.96 0.43
C LYS A 107 11.36 13.08 -1.07
N SER A 108 10.83 12.13 -1.82
CA SER A 108 10.83 12.12 -3.28
C SER A 108 9.97 13.26 -3.83
N ARG A 109 10.24 13.67 -5.08
CA ARG A 109 9.44 14.70 -5.77
C ARG A 109 7.97 14.26 -5.90
N SER A 110 7.75 13.00 -6.24
CA SER A 110 6.42 12.39 -6.38
C SER A 110 5.60 12.47 -5.09
N ALA A 111 6.23 12.24 -3.92
CA ALA A 111 5.56 12.38 -2.64
C ALA A 111 5.17 13.83 -2.31
N ILE A 112 6.00 14.81 -2.69
CA ILE A 112 5.74 16.23 -2.44
C ILE A 112 4.59 16.74 -3.32
N GLU A 113 4.53 16.33 -4.59
CA GLU A 113 3.46 16.72 -5.51
C GLU A 113 2.12 16.08 -5.14
N GLY A 114 2.13 14.81 -4.71
CA GLY A 114 0.91 14.13 -4.27
C GLY A 114 0.23 14.79 -3.06
N ASN A 115 0.99 15.28 -2.09
CA ASN A 115 0.42 15.95 -0.91
C ASN A 115 -0.27 17.30 -1.23
N LYS A 116 0.23 18.04 -2.23
CA LYS A 116 -0.37 19.33 -2.62
C LYS A 116 -1.73 19.21 -3.29
N GLN A 117 -2.10 18.02 -3.77
CA GLN A 117 -3.40 17.76 -4.38
C GLN A 117 -4.45 17.30 -3.36
N GLU A 118 -4.05 16.96 -2.13
CA GLU A 118 -4.94 16.54 -1.04
C GLU A 118 -5.32 17.70 -0.08
N GLU A 119 -4.70 18.89 -0.22
CA GLU A 119 -5.03 20.15 0.49
C GLU A 119 -5.99 21.03 -0.32
#